data_AF-E6QMK9-F1
#
_entry.id   AF-E6QMK9-F1
#
_cell.length_a   1.000
_cell.length_b   1.000
_cell.length_c   1.000
_cell.angle_alpha   90.00
_cell.angle_beta   90.00
_cell.angle_gamma   90.00
#
_symmetry.space_group_name_H-M   'P 1'
#
loop_
_entity.id
_entity.type
_entity.pdbx_description
1 polymer ?
#
loop_
_entity_poly.entity_id
_entity_poly.type
_entity_poly.pdbx_seq_one_letter_code
_entity_poly.pdbx_strand_id
1 'polypeptide(L)'
;MMTGAFHDHLLWVCCAQIFLATLSVVLVARIAERAFRRPGAGVAAAWFFACDPLSIEYSIRLMSETLFVFLLLLSLDRMVVYLKTRKTCPLLLAAILLASATYVRPVGYWLALCCAGFFALYGAIQTHSTMTRAHTKNIGVWGALLFITVFALLVIPWQIRNFHRSGYAGFSSVVEKNLYFYEAAAVTATIEHRTLLEEQIMLGKQDDSYFIVHPEQAGWTQGMRLKFMRAEAMHILSAHPFVFFATYLRGLGVVSFSPGATEFLRMIGMPQVQDVSLAEYLKKTIQQGSGAPIASRLQGLPESLLVSIVFEIFLVAVYVLAMLRLTFSRGGTPAVCLIALVSFYFLLVSGGGQAVSRLRTPAMPGIAILAGGGIAQVLKPSGKRKNSEDAKW
;
A
#
# COMPACT_ATOMS: atom_id res chain seq x y z
N MET A 1 36.61 0.13 18.28
CA MET A 1 36.97 1.19 17.31
C MET A 1 36.26 1.11 15.96
N MET A 2 35.52 0.04 15.61
CA MET A 2 34.67 -0.02 14.40
C MET A 2 33.28 0.65 14.54
N THR A 3 32.98 1.28 15.68
CA THR A 3 31.65 1.82 15.99
C THR A 3 31.40 3.22 15.41
N GLY A 4 32.46 4.03 15.19
CA GLY A 4 32.34 5.41 14.70
C GLY A 4 31.96 5.50 13.22
N ALA A 5 32.74 4.88 12.34
CA ALA A 5 32.47 4.90 10.89
C ALA A 5 31.10 4.28 10.54
N PHE A 6 30.70 3.21 11.23
CA PHE A 6 29.40 2.57 11.01
C PHE A 6 28.22 3.46 11.46
N HIS A 7 28.39 4.22 12.55
CA HIS A 7 27.40 5.21 12.99
C HIS A 7 27.27 6.36 11.97
N ASP A 8 28.39 6.85 11.45
CA ASP A 8 28.39 7.93 10.47
C ASP A 8 27.65 7.50 9.19
N HIS A 9 27.89 6.28 8.70
CA HIS A 9 27.18 5.73 7.54
C HIS A 9 25.67 5.56 7.80
N LEU A 10 25.26 5.12 8.99
CA LEU A 10 23.84 4.98 9.32
C LEU A 10 23.13 6.34 9.34
N LEU A 11 23.79 7.36 9.90
CA LEU A 11 23.26 8.72 9.93
C LEU A 11 23.03 9.28 8.52
N TRP A 12 23.98 9.09 7.60
CA TRP A 12 23.82 9.51 6.20
C TRP A 12 22.64 8.83 5.52
N VAL A 13 22.41 7.54 5.78
CA VAL A 13 21.27 6.84 5.19
C VAL A 13 19.95 7.33 5.78
N CYS A 14 19.87 7.54 7.09
CA CYS A 14 18.70 8.15 7.72
C CYS A 14 18.41 9.55 7.17
N CYS A 15 19.44 10.40 7.00
CA CYS A 15 19.30 11.70 6.36
C CYS A 15 18.76 11.60 4.93
N ALA A 16 19.26 10.65 4.13
CA ALA A 16 18.76 10.40 2.79
C ALA A 16 17.30 9.94 2.79
N GLN A 17 16.90 9.08 3.74
CA GLN A 17 15.52 8.63 3.88
C GLN A 17 14.58 9.77 4.30
N ILE A 18 14.95 10.58 5.28
CA ILE A 18 14.17 11.76 5.70
C ILE A 18 14.02 12.74 4.52
N PHE A 19 15.08 12.94 3.75
CA PHE A 19 15.03 13.77 2.55
C PHE A 19 14.04 13.21 1.51
N LEU A 20 14.10 11.92 1.20
CA LEU A 20 13.16 11.26 0.29
C LEU A 20 11.71 11.27 0.82
N ALA A 21 11.51 11.11 2.12
CA ALA A 21 10.19 11.21 2.76
C ALA A 21 9.62 12.62 2.62
N THR A 22 10.44 13.65 2.84
CA THR A 22 10.05 15.06 2.67
C THR A 22 9.70 15.36 1.20
N LEU A 23 10.49 14.87 0.24
CA LEU A 23 10.14 15.00 -1.17
C LEU A 23 8.84 14.26 -1.51
N SER A 24 8.55 13.14 -0.86
CA SER A 24 7.29 12.40 -1.03
C SER A 24 6.09 13.23 -0.56
N VAL A 25 6.20 13.98 0.54
CA VAL A 25 5.16 14.94 0.99
C VAL A 25 4.92 16.02 -0.07
N VAL A 26 5.98 16.57 -0.66
CA VAL A 26 5.86 17.57 -1.74
C VAL A 26 5.18 16.98 -2.99
N LEU A 27 5.50 15.73 -3.35
CA LEU A 27 4.86 15.02 -4.45
C LEU A 27 3.38 14.77 -4.18
N VAL A 28 3.02 14.35 -2.96
CA VAL A 28 1.63 14.18 -2.53
C VAL A 28 0.83 15.48 -2.73
N ALA A 29 1.38 16.61 -2.27
CA ALA A 29 0.76 17.92 -2.46
C ALA A 29 0.52 18.21 -3.95
N ARG A 30 1.58 18.11 -4.76
CA ARG A 30 1.57 18.38 -6.20
C ARG A 30 0.60 17.49 -6.97
N ILE A 31 0.54 16.20 -6.65
CA ILE A 31 -0.38 15.25 -7.29
C ILE A 31 -1.82 15.63 -6.95
N ALA A 32 -2.12 15.93 -5.68
CA ALA A 32 -3.45 16.36 -5.25
C ALA A 32 -3.88 17.68 -5.95
N GLU A 33 -3.03 18.70 -5.98
CA GLU A 33 -3.33 19.95 -6.69
C GLU A 33 -3.63 19.71 -8.16
N ARG A 34 -2.88 18.81 -8.80
CA ARG A 34 -3.12 18.43 -10.17
C ARG A 34 -4.44 17.67 -10.30
N ALA A 35 -4.70 16.67 -9.48
CA ALA A 35 -5.89 15.83 -9.58
C ALA A 35 -7.18 16.63 -9.36
N PHE A 36 -7.18 17.60 -8.44
CA PHE A 36 -8.37 18.35 -8.04
C PHE A 36 -8.41 19.80 -8.52
N ARG A 37 -7.33 20.32 -9.10
CA ARG A 37 -7.18 21.73 -9.54
C ARG A 37 -7.43 22.73 -8.41
N ARG A 38 -6.96 22.40 -7.21
CA ARG A 38 -7.07 23.26 -6.02
C ARG A 38 -5.81 23.21 -5.16
N PRO A 39 -5.22 24.35 -4.79
CA PRO A 39 -4.06 24.40 -3.91
C PRO A 39 -4.40 23.86 -2.50
N GLY A 40 -5.59 24.19 -1.98
CA GLY A 40 -6.03 23.70 -0.66
C GLY A 40 -6.11 22.18 -0.55
N ALA A 41 -6.39 21.47 -1.65
CA ALA A 41 -6.35 20.01 -1.66
C ALA A 41 -4.92 19.46 -1.55
N GLY A 42 -3.94 20.17 -2.13
CA GLY A 42 -2.52 19.88 -2.02
C GLY A 42 -2.01 19.99 -0.60
N VAL A 43 -2.25 21.15 0.02
CA VAL A 43 -1.82 21.42 1.41
C VAL A 43 -2.44 20.41 2.37
N ALA A 44 -3.73 20.12 2.25
CA ALA A 44 -4.38 19.14 3.10
C ALA A 44 -3.84 17.72 2.90
N ALA A 45 -3.64 17.28 1.65
CA ALA A 45 -3.06 15.97 1.36
C ALA A 45 -1.65 15.82 1.94
N ALA A 46 -0.82 16.86 1.80
CA ALA A 46 0.52 16.91 2.36
C ALA A 46 0.48 16.79 3.88
N TRP A 47 -0.43 17.51 4.54
CA TRP A 47 -0.61 17.47 5.98
C TRP A 47 -1.03 16.07 6.45
N PHE A 48 -2.04 15.46 5.83
CA PHE A 48 -2.47 14.10 6.18
C PHE A 48 -1.35 13.07 6.01
N PHE A 49 -0.54 13.18 4.95
CA PHE A 49 0.57 12.25 4.76
C PHE A 49 1.75 12.52 5.71
N ALA A 50 2.06 13.78 5.99
CA ALA A 50 3.14 14.15 6.92
C ALA A 50 2.81 13.80 8.38
N CYS A 51 1.53 13.76 8.74
CA CYS A 51 1.05 13.38 10.07
C CYS A 51 0.73 11.89 10.22
N ASP A 52 0.94 11.06 9.18
CA ASP A 52 0.75 9.62 9.30
C ASP A 52 1.88 8.99 10.14
N PRO A 53 1.58 8.37 11.30
CA PRO A 53 2.59 7.91 12.25
C PRO A 53 3.52 6.83 11.66
N LEU A 54 2.98 5.93 10.84
CA LEU A 54 3.78 4.90 10.16
C LEU A 54 4.75 5.53 9.16
N SER A 55 4.29 6.50 8.36
CA SER A 55 5.16 7.21 7.42
C SER A 55 6.29 7.96 8.13
N ILE A 56 6.03 8.54 9.30
CA ILE A 56 7.08 9.16 10.14
C ILE A 56 8.08 8.12 10.61
N GLU A 57 7.62 7.00 11.17
CA GLU A 57 8.48 5.95 11.68
C GLU A 57 9.38 5.33 10.60
N TYR A 58 8.82 5.02 9.42
CA TYR A 58 9.58 4.44 8.32
C TYR A 58 10.52 5.45 7.65
N SER A 59 10.39 6.74 7.92
CA SER A 59 11.35 7.75 7.44
C SER A 59 12.70 7.68 8.17
N ILE A 60 12.74 7.07 9.36
CA ILE A 60 13.96 6.94 10.17
C ILE A 60 14.44 5.48 10.33
N ARG A 61 13.62 4.49 9.96
CA ARG A 61 14.02 3.09 9.93
C ARG A 61 14.68 2.74 8.61
N LEU A 62 15.84 2.08 8.67
CA LEU A 62 16.59 1.60 7.52
C LEU A 62 15.83 0.51 6.74
N MET A 63 14.86 0.93 5.92
CA MET A 63 14.05 0.06 5.07
C MET A 63 13.91 0.60 3.64
N SER A 64 13.57 -0.29 2.71
CA SER A 64 13.38 0.00 1.28
C SER A 64 12.11 0.83 0.97
N GLU A 65 11.22 0.90 1.95
CA GLU A 65 9.86 1.45 1.94
C GLU A 65 9.85 2.89 1.42
N THR A 66 10.71 3.74 1.98
CA THR A 66 10.75 5.18 1.68
C THR A 66 11.16 5.44 0.24
N LEU A 67 12.19 4.74 -0.25
CA LEU A 67 12.61 4.83 -1.65
C LEU A 67 11.52 4.29 -2.60
N PHE A 68 10.89 3.18 -2.22
CA PHE A 68 9.79 2.59 -3.00
C PHE A 68 8.62 3.57 -3.15
N VAL A 69 8.14 4.16 -2.04
CA VAL A 69 7.03 5.12 -2.04
C VAL A 69 7.38 6.36 -2.85
N PHE A 70 8.60 6.88 -2.74
CA PHE A 70 9.05 8.02 -3.53
C PHE A 70 9.01 7.73 -5.05
N LEU A 71 9.56 6.59 -5.49
CA LEU A 71 9.55 6.20 -6.91
C LEU A 71 8.11 5.93 -7.41
N LEU A 72 7.28 5.31 -6.57
CA LEU A 72 5.86 5.09 -6.85
C LEU A 72 5.12 6.42 -7.04
N LEU A 73 5.36 7.41 -6.18
CA LEU A 73 4.76 8.74 -6.28
C LEU A 73 5.23 9.51 -7.52
N LEU A 74 6.51 9.41 -7.88
CA LEU A 74 7.01 9.97 -9.14
C LEU A 74 6.31 9.33 -10.34
N SER A 75 6.16 8.00 -10.34
CA SER A 75 5.44 7.28 -11.40
C SER A 75 3.98 7.75 -11.49
N LEU A 76 3.28 7.80 -10.36
CA LEU A 76 1.89 8.25 -10.26
C LEU A 76 1.73 9.70 -10.74
N ASP A 77 2.62 10.61 -10.33
CA ASP A 77 2.61 12.01 -10.79
C ASP A 77 2.75 12.09 -12.32
N ARG A 78 3.66 11.31 -12.90
CA ARG A 78 3.84 11.24 -14.36
C ARG A 78 2.63 10.65 -15.07
N MET A 79 1.98 9.63 -14.52
CA MET A 79 0.72 9.11 -15.06
C MET A 79 -0.40 10.16 -15.01
N VAL A 80 -0.51 10.93 -13.93
CA VAL A 80 -1.47 12.04 -13.82
C VAL A 80 -1.19 13.14 -14.85
N VAL A 81 0.09 13.46 -15.10
CA VAL A 81 0.49 14.38 -16.17
C VAL A 81 0.12 13.82 -17.56
N TYR A 82 0.33 12.53 -17.80
CA TYR A 82 -0.08 11.88 -19.05
C TYR A 82 -1.60 11.97 -19.27
N LEU A 83 -2.40 11.68 -18.26
CA LEU A 83 -3.87 11.76 -18.36
C LEU A 83 -4.38 13.15 -18.75
N LYS A 84 -3.64 14.20 -18.36
CA LYS A 84 -3.96 15.60 -18.68
C LYS A 84 -3.43 16.06 -20.04
N THR A 85 -2.18 15.73 -20.35
CA THR A 85 -1.44 16.29 -21.49
C THR A 85 -1.42 15.37 -22.71
N ARG A 86 -1.69 14.08 -22.52
CA ARG A 86 -1.60 12.99 -23.51
C ARG A 86 -0.22 12.83 -24.17
N LYS A 87 0.81 13.50 -23.66
CA LYS A 87 2.19 13.37 -24.16
C LYS A 87 2.80 12.03 -23.75
N THR A 88 3.48 11.35 -24.67
CA THR A 88 4.09 10.04 -24.44
C THR A 88 5.28 10.09 -23.46
N CYS A 89 6.06 11.17 -23.45
CA CYS A 89 7.24 11.29 -22.59
C CYS A 89 6.93 11.11 -21.09
N PRO A 90 5.91 11.77 -20.49
CA PRO A 90 5.45 11.45 -19.14
C PRO A 90 5.13 9.97 -18.92
N LEU A 91 4.47 9.31 -19.89
CA LEU A 91 4.07 7.91 -19.77
C LEU A 91 5.28 6.95 -19.81
N LEU A 92 6.26 7.23 -20.68
CA LEU A 92 7.54 6.52 -20.74
C LEU A 92 8.27 6.61 -19.39
N LEU A 93 8.39 7.83 -18.87
CA LEU A 93 9.04 8.06 -17.59
C LEU A 93 8.27 7.38 -16.44
N ALA A 94 6.93 7.37 -16.48
CA ALA A 94 6.11 6.65 -15.50
C ALA A 94 6.41 5.14 -15.49
N ALA A 95 6.54 4.51 -16.67
CA ALA A 95 6.85 3.09 -16.79
C ALA A 95 8.25 2.76 -16.25
N ILE A 96 9.26 3.58 -16.58
CA ILE A 96 10.63 3.44 -16.08
C ILE A 96 10.67 3.58 -14.55
N LEU A 97 9.95 4.57 -14.00
CA LEU A 97 9.88 4.81 -12.56
C LEU A 97 9.17 3.67 -11.83
N LEU A 98 8.08 3.12 -12.39
CA LEU A 98 7.39 1.97 -11.78
C LEU A 98 8.24 0.69 -11.84
N ALA A 99 8.97 0.48 -12.94
CA ALA A 99 9.93 -0.61 -13.03
C ALA A 99 11.02 -0.45 -11.97
N SER A 100 11.57 0.76 -11.82
CA SER A 100 12.56 1.08 -10.79
C SER A 100 12.02 0.83 -9.37
N ALA A 101 10.78 1.24 -9.09
CA ALA A 101 10.10 0.93 -7.83
C ALA A 101 9.95 -0.60 -7.64
N THR A 102 9.66 -1.35 -8.71
CA THR A 102 9.51 -2.82 -8.66
C THR A 102 10.83 -3.52 -8.32
N TYR A 103 11.97 -3.00 -8.78
CA TYR A 103 13.30 -3.46 -8.37
C TYR A 103 13.59 -3.19 -6.90
N VAL A 104 13.09 -2.07 -6.34
CA VAL A 104 13.20 -1.79 -4.90
C VAL A 104 12.29 -2.74 -4.10
N ARG A 105 11.03 -2.92 -4.53
CA ARG A 105 10.10 -3.89 -3.94
C ARG A 105 9.21 -4.56 -4.99
N PRO A 106 9.15 -5.91 -5.03
CA PRO A 106 8.43 -6.65 -6.07
C PRO A 106 6.91 -6.49 -6.02
N VAL A 107 6.36 -5.90 -4.94
CA VAL A 107 4.93 -5.61 -4.82
C VAL A 107 4.42 -4.65 -5.91
N GLY A 108 5.30 -3.86 -6.55
CA GLY A 108 4.93 -3.03 -7.71
C GLY A 108 4.71 -3.81 -9.02
N TYR A 109 5.05 -5.10 -9.07
CA TYR A 109 5.06 -5.88 -10.30
C TYR A 109 3.67 -5.97 -10.97
N TRP A 110 2.66 -6.40 -10.21
CA TRP A 110 1.30 -6.55 -10.75
C TRP A 110 0.57 -5.22 -10.91
N LEU A 111 1.03 -4.16 -10.23
CA LEU A 111 0.47 -2.81 -10.39
C LEU A 111 0.60 -2.31 -11.84
N ALA A 112 1.68 -2.67 -12.53
CA ALA A 112 1.87 -2.29 -13.93
C ALA A 112 0.73 -2.79 -14.83
N LEU A 113 0.25 -4.02 -14.61
CA LEU A 113 -0.90 -4.57 -15.33
C LEU A 113 -2.20 -3.84 -14.98
N CYS A 114 -2.43 -3.53 -13.69
CA CYS A 114 -3.59 -2.75 -13.27
C CYS A 114 -3.60 -1.37 -13.92
N CYS A 115 -2.48 -0.66 -13.96
CA CYS A 115 -2.34 0.65 -14.61
C CYS A 115 -2.53 0.56 -16.13
N ALA A 116 -1.96 -0.45 -16.79
CA ALA A 116 -2.16 -0.66 -18.23
C ALA A 116 -3.64 -0.96 -18.55
N GLY A 117 -4.28 -1.84 -17.77
CA GLY A 117 -5.72 -2.14 -17.88
C GLY A 117 -6.58 -0.90 -17.67
N PHE A 118 -6.21 -0.04 -16.71
CA PHE A 118 -6.86 1.25 -16.50
C PHE A 118 -6.75 2.16 -17.73
N PHE A 119 -5.57 2.31 -18.35
CA PHE A 119 -5.42 3.15 -19.54
C PHE A 119 -6.23 2.62 -20.74
N ALA A 120 -6.26 1.29 -20.93
CA ALA A 120 -7.06 0.65 -21.97
C ALA A 120 -8.56 0.87 -21.75
N LEU A 121 -9.06 0.63 -20.52
CA LEU A 121 -10.46 0.82 -20.15
C LEU A 121 -10.88 2.29 -20.24
N TYR A 122 -10.03 3.20 -19.77
CA TYR A 122 -10.29 4.64 -19.86
C TYR A 122 -10.41 5.10 -21.32
N GLY A 123 -9.54 4.62 -22.21
CA GLY A 123 -9.65 4.87 -23.64
C GLY A 123 -10.95 4.33 -24.24
N ALA A 124 -11.38 3.12 -23.83
CA ALA A 124 -12.61 2.50 -24.31
C ALA A 124 -13.87 3.26 -23.85
N ILE A 125 -13.97 3.63 -22.57
CA ILE A 125 -15.15 4.33 -22.01
C ILE A 125 -15.28 5.74 -22.61
N GLN A 126 -14.17 6.47 -22.74
CA GLN A 126 -14.19 7.85 -23.29
C GLN A 126 -14.64 7.88 -24.77
N THR A 127 -14.51 6.77 -25.47
CA THR A 127 -14.95 6.61 -26.87
C THR A 127 -16.49 6.55 -27.01
N HIS A 128 -17.22 6.22 -25.95
CA HIS A 128 -18.68 6.08 -25.99
C HIS A 128 -19.44 7.41 -25.87
N SER A 129 -18.76 8.52 -25.50
CA SER A 129 -19.41 9.78 -25.11
C SER A 129 -19.32 10.92 -26.15
N THR A 130 -18.49 10.82 -27.20
CA THR A 130 -18.29 11.93 -28.17
C THR A 130 -17.80 11.47 -29.55
N MET A 131 -18.16 12.23 -30.59
CA MET A 131 -18.00 11.96 -32.04
C MET A 131 -16.54 11.83 -32.55
N THR A 132 -15.53 12.09 -31.72
CA THR A 132 -14.09 11.82 -31.99
C THR A 132 -13.69 10.38 -31.63
N ARG A 133 -14.36 9.44 -32.31
CA ARG A 133 -14.44 8.00 -31.99
C ARG A 133 -13.12 7.23 -32.19
N ALA A 134 -12.35 7.54 -33.23
CA ALA A 134 -11.15 6.77 -33.58
C ALA A 134 -9.89 7.22 -32.82
N HIS A 135 -9.72 8.54 -32.63
CA HIS A 135 -8.48 9.10 -32.09
C HIS A 135 -8.29 8.77 -30.59
N THR A 136 -9.36 8.84 -29.79
CA THR A 136 -9.29 8.63 -28.34
C THR A 136 -9.12 7.16 -27.94
N LYS A 137 -9.79 6.23 -28.65
CA LYS A 137 -9.65 4.78 -28.45
C LYS A 137 -8.22 4.34 -28.69
N ASN A 138 -7.63 4.83 -29.79
CA ASN A 138 -6.25 4.53 -30.15
C ASN A 138 -5.29 5.05 -29.08
N ILE A 139 -5.47 6.28 -28.57
CA ILE A 139 -4.57 6.84 -27.55
C ILE A 139 -4.55 6.01 -26.25
N GLY A 140 -5.69 5.54 -25.76
CA GLY A 140 -5.74 4.76 -24.52
C GLY A 140 -5.10 3.38 -24.65
N VAL A 141 -5.39 2.67 -25.75
CA VAL A 141 -4.79 1.35 -26.03
C VAL A 141 -3.29 1.49 -26.33
N TRP A 142 -2.89 2.46 -27.15
CA TRP A 142 -1.47 2.74 -27.40
C TRP A 142 -0.73 3.15 -26.13
N GLY A 143 -1.37 3.94 -25.25
CA GLY A 143 -0.83 4.28 -23.95
C GLY A 143 -0.62 3.05 -23.07
N ALA A 144 -1.61 2.17 -22.98
CA ALA A 144 -1.50 0.91 -22.25
C ALA A 144 -0.35 0.03 -22.78
N LEU A 145 -0.31 -0.17 -24.11
CA LEU A 145 0.71 -0.97 -24.79
C LEU A 145 2.11 -0.36 -24.62
N LEU A 146 2.27 0.94 -24.81
CA LEU A 146 3.55 1.63 -24.61
C LEU A 146 4.03 1.47 -23.17
N PHE A 147 3.14 1.73 -22.20
CA PHE A 147 3.46 1.62 -20.78
C PHE A 147 3.91 0.21 -20.40
N ILE A 148 3.11 -0.81 -20.76
CA ILE A 148 3.42 -2.19 -20.38
C ILE A 148 4.64 -2.73 -21.13
N THR A 149 4.84 -2.31 -22.39
CA THR A 149 6.01 -2.73 -23.18
C THR A 149 7.29 -2.19 -22.55
N VAL A 150 7.33 -0.90 -22.22
CA VAL A 150 8.51 -0.28 -21.58
C VAL A 150 8.79 -0.89 -20.21
N PHE A 151 7.74 -1.13 -19.41
CA PHE A 151 7.88 -1.83 -18.14
C PHE A 151 8.43 -3.25 -18.32
N ALA A 152 7.85 -4.03 -19.24
CA ALA A 152 8.26 -5.40 -19.53
C ALA A 152 9.70 -5.48 -20.05
N LEU A 153 10.13 -4.56 -20.92
CA LEU A 153 11.50 -4.49 -21.43
C LEU A 153 12.54 -4.32 -20.32
N LEU A 154 12.18 -3.67 -19.20
CA LEU A 154 13.09 -3.47 -18.07
C LEU A 154 13.06 -4.64 -17.07
N VAL A 155 11.95 -5.37 -16.99
CA VAL A 155 11.70 -6.38 -15.95
C VAL A 155 11.95 -7.81 -16.46
N ILE A 156 11.56 -8.13 -17.68
CA ILE A 156 11.69 -9.48 -18.27
C ILE A 156 13.16 -9.94 -18.38
N PRO A 157 14.15 -9.10 -18.76
CA PRO A 157 15.55 -9.55 -18.82
C PRO A 157 16.06 -10.09 -17.48
N TRP A 158 15.62 -9.50 -16.36
CA TRP A 158 15.94 -10.00 -15.02
C TRP A 158 15.30 -11.36 -14.74
N GLN A 159 14.06 -11.59 -15.17
CA GLN A 159 13.39 -12.89 -15.05
C GLN A 159 14.08 -13.98 -15.88
N ILE A 160 14.50 -13.64 -17.10
CA ILE A 160 15.29 -14.55 -17.96
C ILE A 160 16.61 -14.91 -17.27
N ARG A 161 17.32 -13.93 -16.71
CA ARG A 161 18.52 -14.16 -15.90
C ARG A 161 18.24 -15.09 -14.72
N ASN A 162 17.15 -14.86 -13.98
CA ASN A 162 16.76 -15.69 -12.84
C ASN A 162 16.51 -17.14 -13.27
N PHE A 163 15.83 -17.35 -14.40
CA PHE A 163 15.56 -18.68 -14.93
C PHE A 163 16.87 -19.43 -15.24
N HIS A 164 17.79 -18.80 -15.97
CA HIS A 164 19.08 -19.43 -16.31
C HIS A 164 19.98 -19.67 -15.09
N ARG A 165 19.91 -18.83 -14.07
CA ARG A 165 20.77 -18.95 -12.87
C ARG A 165 20.21 -19.88 -11.79
N SER A 166 18.89 -19.98 -11.67
CA SER A 166 18.26 -20.64 -10.51
C SER A 166 17.17 -21.65 -10.88
N GLY A 167 16.81 -21.78 -12.17
CA GLY A 167 15.69 -22.61 -12.62
C GLY A 167 14.31 -22.05 -12.28
N TYR A 168 14.25 -20.78 -11.84
CA TYR A 168 13.04 -20.08 -11.44
C TYR A 168 12.86 -18.78 -12.22
N ALA A 169 11.73 -18.64 -12.92
CA ALA A 169 11.46 -17.53 -13.84
C ALA A 169 10.70 -16.35 -13.19
N GLY A 170 10.35 -16.42 -11.91
CA GLY A 170 9.69 -15.31 -11.26
C GLY A 170 10.64 -14.15 -10.98
N PHE A 171 10.07 -12.96 -10.78
CA PHE A 171 10.84 -11.75 -10.55
C PHE A 171 11.56 -11.77 -9.19
N SER A 172 10.90 -12.31 -8.16
CA SER A 172 11.43 -12.42 -6.79
C SER A 172 10.84 -13.63 -6.08
N SER A 173 11.65 -14.31 -5.27
CA SER A 173 11.26 -15.44 -4.43
C SER A 173 10.32 -15.08 -3.26
N VAL A 174 10.16 -13.79 -3.00
CA VAL A 174 9.30 -13.28 -1.92
C VAL A 174 7.85 -13.72 -2.13
N VAL A 175 7.39 -13.86 -3.37
CA VAL A 175 6.00 -14.26 -3.66
C VAL A 175 5.72 -15.67 -3.15
N GLU A 176 6.59 -16.64 -3.46
CA GLU A 176 6.44 -18.04 -3.05
C GLU A 176 6.66 -18.20 -1.56
N LYS A 177 7.65 -17.50 -1.00
CA LYS A 177 7.89 -17.49 0.45
C LYS A 177 6.70 -16.92 1.22
N ASN A 178 6.09 -15.83 0.74
CA ASN A 178 4.91 -15.26 1.37
C ASN A 178 3.71 -16.20 1.28
N LEU A 179 3.49 -16.81 0.12
CA LEU A 179 2.41 -17.76 -0.08
C LEU A 179 2.53 -18.98 0.86
N TYR A 180 3.75 -19.52 1.00
CA TYR A 180 4.00 -20.71 1.82
C TYR A 180 4.06 -20.40 3.32
N PHE A 181 4.96 -19.50 3.74
CA PHE A 181 5.21 -19.24 5.15
C PHE A 181 4.16 -18.36 5.83
N TYR A 182 3.21 -17.79 5.09
CA TYR A 182 2.22 -16.90 5.70
C TYR A 182 0.81 -17.22 5.27
N GLU A 183 0.51 -17.28 3.96
CA GLU A 183 -0.87 -17.53 3.54
C GLU A 183 -1.29 -18.97 3.86
N ALA A 184 -0.53 -19.97 3.40
CA ALA A 184 -0.80 -21.37 3.71
C ALA A 184 -0.63 -21.68 5.19
N ALA A 185 0.41 -21.13 5.84
CA ALA A 185 0.61 -21.25 7.28
C ALA A 185 -0.57 -20.69 8.10
N ALA A 186 -1.14 -19.54 7.73
CA ALA A 186 -2.27 -18.95 8.44
C ALA A 186 -3.56 -19.78 8.28
N VAL A 187 -3.78 -20.37 7.10
CA VAL A 187 -4.89 -21.28 6.86
C VAL A 187 -4.74 -22.55 7.69
N THR A 188 -3.56 -23.18 7.67
CA THR A 188 -3.25 -24.39 8.44
C THR A 188 -3.38 -24.13 9.94
N ALA A 189 -2.80 -23.03 10.44
CA ALA A 189 -2.92 -22.63 11.84
C ALA A 189 -4.39 -22.44 12.27
N THR A 190 -5.24 -21.90 11.39
CA THR A 190 -6.67 -21.73 11.66
C THR A 190 -7.39 -23.08 11.76
N ILE A 191 -7.06 -24.03 10.89
CA ILE A 191 -7.66 -25.37 10.85
C ILE A 191 -7.20 -26.22 12.04
N GLU A 192 -5.90 -26.17 12.35
CA GLU A 192 -5.29 -26.95 13.43
C GLU A 192 -5.40 -26.27 14.81
N HIS A 193 -6.06 -25.12 14.89
CA HIS A 193 -6.23 -24.31 16.10
C HIS A 193 -4.89 -23.96 16.78
N ARG A 194 -3.87 -23.66 15.97
CA ARG A 194 -2.53 -23.23 16.39
C ARG A 194 -2.31 -21.74 16.11
N THR A 195 -1.24 -21.20 16.65
CA THR A 195 -0.80 -19.85 16.30
C THR A 195 -0.04 -19.84 14.97
N LEU A 196 -0.09 -18.72 14.25
CA LEU A 196 0.71 -18.56 13.01
C LEU A 196 2.21 -18.71 13.26
N LEU A 197 2.70 -18.27 14.42
CA LEU A 197 4.12 -18.35 14.76
C LEU A 197 4.55 -19.82 14.91
N GLU A 198 3.78 -20.62 15.62
CA GLU A 198 4.03 -22.06 15.77
C GLU A 198 4.07 -22.75 14.40
N GLU A 199 3.09 -22.48 13.54
CA GLU A 199 3.05 -23.06 12.20
C GLU A 199 4.25 -22.62 11.35
N GLN A 200 4.67 -21.37 11.45
CA GLN A 200 5.86 -20.86 10.77
C GLN A 200 7.15 -21.52 11.24
N ILE A 201 7.25 -21.84 12.53
CA ILE A 201 8.39 -22.57 13.09
C ILE A 201 8.37 -24.01 12.56
N MET A 202 7.20 -24.65 12.52
CA MET A 202 7.03 -26.00 11.97
C MET A 202 7.39 -26.09 10.48
N LEU A 203 7.21 -25.02 9.72
CA LEU A 203 7.63 -24.94 8.31
C LEU A 203 9.12 -24.55 8.15
N GLY A 204 9.84 -24.27 9.24
CA GLY A 204 11.26 -23.92 9.20
C GLY A 204 11.53 -22.49 8.69
N LYS A 205 10.64 -21.54 8.96
CA LYS A 205 10.81 -20.13 8.57
C LYS A 205 11.94 -19.42 9.33
N GLN A 206 12.24 -19.83 10.56
CA GLN A 206 13.16 -19.15 11.46
C GLN A 206 14.64 -19.50 11.14
N ASP A 207 15.53 -18.52 11.25
CA ASP A 207 17.01 -18.58 11.07
C ASP A 207 17.61 -19.97 10.76
N ASP A 208 17.91 -20.21 9.48
CA ASP A 208 18.57 -21.39 8.91
C ASP A 208 17.95 -22.78 9.24
N SER A 209 16.81 -22.82 9.93
CA SER A 209 16.14 -24.07 10.33
C SER A 209 15.41 -24.79 9.20
N TYR A 210 15.25 -24.16 8.02
CA TYR A 210 14.52 -24.75 6.91
C TYR A 210 15.00 -26.16 6.55
N PHE A 211 16.32 -26.37 6.50
CA PHE A 211 16.90 -27.67 6.15
C PHE A 211 16.92 -28.67 7.31
N ILE A 212 16.69 -28.21 8.54
CA ILE A 212 16.48 -29.10 9.69
C ILE A 212 15.09 -29.72 9.60
N VAL A 213 14.09 -28.91 9.22
CA VAL A 213 12.71 -29.35 9.00
C VAL A 213 12.57 -30.15 7.69
N HIS A 214 13.27 -29.73 6.64
CA HIS A 214 13.20 -30.32 5.29
C HIS A 214 14.57 -30.87 4.83
N PRO A 215 15.14 -31.89 5.50
CA PRO A 215 16.44 -32.45 5.14
C PRO A 215 16.46 -33.06 3.73
N GLU A 216 15.31 -33.56 3.25
CA GLU A 216 15.14 -34.10 1.90
C GLU A 216 15.37 -33.06 0.79
N GLN A 217 15.30 -31.76 1.13
CA GLN A 217 15.48 -30.65 0.20
C GLN A 217 16.88 -30.04 0.23
N ALA A 218 17.80 -30.57 1.05
CA ALA A 218 19.16 -30.05 1.16
C ALA A 218 19.91 -30.05 -0.18
N GLY A 219 19.67 -31.07 -1.01
CA GLY A 219 20.25 -31.17 -2.36
C GLY A 219 19.50 -30.39 -3.45
N TRP A 220 18.39 -29.74 -3.13
CA TRP A 220 17.55 -29.10 -4.15
C TRP A 220 18.09 -27.74 -4.57
N THR A 221 18.01 -27.47 -5.87
CA THR A 221 18.25 -26.12 -6.40
C THR A 221 17.24 -25.14 -5.79
N GLN A 222 17.61 -23.85 -5.75
CA GLN A 222 16.70 -22.81 -5.25
C GLN A 222 15.36 -22.80 -5.99
N GLY A 223 15.37 -22.96 -7.32
CA GLY A 223 14.14 -22.99 -8.10
C GLY A 223 13.25 -24.19 -7.82
N MET A 224 13.82 -25.36 -7.52
CA MET A 224 13.04 -26.53 -7.09
C MET A 224 12.33 -26.26 -5.77
N ARG A 225 13.03 -25.69 -4.78
CA ARG A 225 12.44 -25.32 -3.48
C ARG A 225 11.30 -24.31 -3.62
N LEU A 226 11.48 -23.26 -4.44
CA LEU A 226 10.43 -22.27 -4.67
C LEU A 226 9.21 -22.86 -5.41
N LYS A 227 9.44 -23.77 -6.36
CA LYS A 227 8.35 -24.51 -7.02
C LYS A 227 7.57 -25.38 -6.04
N PHE A 228 8.27 -26.07 -5.14
CA PHE A 228 7.64 -26.84 -4.07
C PHE A 228 6.82 -25.96 -3.13
N MET A 229 7.40 -24.89 -2.58
CA MET A 229 6.71 -23.92 -1.72
C MET A 229 5.41 -23.41 -2.38
N ARG A 230 5.47 -23.08 -3.67
CA ARG A 230 4.29 -22.65 -4.44
C ARG A 230 3.26 -23.76 -4.57
N ALA A 231 3.68 -24.97 -4.96
CA ALA A 231 2.77 -26.08 -5.18
C ALA A 231 2.05 -26.47 -3.89
N GLU A 232 2.80 -26.60 -2.79
CA GLU A 232 2.27 -26.97 -1.47
C GLU A 232 1.33 -25.89 -0.95
N ALA A 233 1.72 -24.62 -1.03
CA ALA A 233 0.86 -23.53 -0.62
C ALA A 233 -0.43 -23.49 -1.46
N MET A 234 -0.34 -23.63 -2.78
CA MET A 234 -1.53 -23.67 -3.62
C MET A 234 -2.43 -24.88 -3.33
N HIS A 235 -1.85 -26.03 -2.98
CA HIS A 235 -2.60 -27.22 -2.58
C HIS A 235 -3.43 -26.94 -1.31
N ILE A 236 -2.80 -26.41 -0.25
CA ILE A 236 -3.48 -26.04 1.00
C ILE A 236 -4.57 -24.99 0.77
N LEU A 237 -4.24 -23.91 0.05
CA LEU A 237 -5.17 -22.80 -0.18
C LEU A 237 -6.39 -23.21 -1.02
N SER A 238 -6.18 -24.07 -2.02
CA SER A 238 -7.28 -24.57 -2.88
C SER A 238 -8.11 -25.66 -2.20
N ALA A 239 -7.56 -26.41 -1.25
CA ALA A 239 -8.31 -27.35 -0.41
C ALA A 239 -9.23 -26.63 0.60
N HIS A 240 -8.87 -25.42 1.03
CA HIS A 240 -9.60 -24.67 2.06
C HIS A 240 -9.97 -23.23 1.63
N PRO A 241 -10.69 -23.03 0.52
CA PRO A 241 -10.89 -21.72 -0.09
C PRO A 241 -11.66 -20.74 0.81
N PHE A 242 -12.64 -21.22 1.58
CA PHE A 242 -13.41 -20.37 2.49
C PHE A 242 -12.60 -19.92 3.70
N VAL A 243 -11.78 -20.82 4.26
CA VAL A 243 -10.88 -20.49 5.39
C VAL A 243 -9.83 -19.49 4.92
N PHE A 244 -9.24 -19.72 3.74
CA PHE A 244 -8.33 -18.77 3.11
C PHE A 244 -8.97 -17.40 2.93
N PHE A 245 -10.14 -17.33 2.30
CA PHE A 245 -10.82 -16.06 2.05
C PHE A 245 -11.16 -15.32 3.35
N ALA A 246 -11.66 -16.02 4.37
CA ALA A 246 -11.95 -15.43 5.67
C ALA A 246 -10.68 -14.91 6.38
N THR A 247 -9.60 -15.70 6.36
CA THR A 247 -8.30 -15.32 6.92
C THR A 247 -7.73 -14.12 6.19
N TYR A 248 -7.85 -14.09 4.86
CA TYR A 248 -7.40 -12.99 4.02
C TYR A 248 -8.14 -11.69 4.32
N LEU A 249 -9.47 -11.73 4.39
CA LEU A 249 -10.29 -10.56 4.74
C LEU A 249 -10.01 -10.06 6.16
N ARG A 250 -9.80 -10.97 7.12
CA ARG A 250 -9.39 -10.58 8.47
C ARG A 250 -8.06 -9.85 8.47
N GLY A 251 -7.08 -10.37 7.72
CA GLY A 251 -5.79 -9.73 7.55
C GLY A 251 -5.88 -8.36 6.87
N LEU A 252 -6.71 -8.25 5.82
CA LEU A 252 -7.00 -6.97 5.15
C LEU A 252 -7.59 -5.94 6.12
N GLY A 253 -8.50 -6.37 7.01
CA GLY A 253 -9.05 -5.53 8.07
C GLY A 253 -7.98 -5.04 9.04
N VAL A 254 -7.11 -5.94 9.51
CA VAL A 254 -5.99 -5.59 10.39
C VAL A 254 -5.05 -4.59 9.72
N VAL A 255 -4.64 -4.82 8.47
CA VAL A 255 -3.76 -3.89 7.75
C VAL A 255 -4.42 -2.53 7.52
N SER A 256 -5.70 -2.52 7.19
CA SER A 256 -6.41 -1.27 6.89
C SER A 256 -6.60 -0.43 8.15
N PHE A 257 -6.97 -1.04 9.28
CA PHE A 257 -7.39 -0.32 10.48
C PHE A 257 -6.37 -0.30 11.62
N SER A 258 -5.25 -1.04 11.54
CA SER A 258 -4.21 -0.96 12.56
C SER A 258 -3.46 0.39 12.46
N PRO A 259 -3.55 1.26 13.48
CA PRO A 259 -3.02 2.62 13.43
C PRO A 259 -1.49 2.73 13.40
N GLY A 260 -0.76 1.66 13.75
CA GLY A 260 0.71 1.70 13.88
C GLY A 260 1.21 2.30 15.20
N ALA A 261 0.36 2.36 16.22
CA ALA A 261 0.68 3.01 17.48
C ALA A 261 1.78 2.28 18.26
N THR A 262 1.78 0.94 18.24
CA THR A 262 2.81 0.16 18.93
C THR A 262 4.19 0.41 18.34
N GLU A 263 4.30 0.45 17.02
CA GLU A 263 5.57 0.66 16.34
C GLU A 263 6.09 2.09 16.57
N PHE A 264 5.19 3.08 16.63
CA PHE A 264 5.51 4.45 17.02
C PHE A 264 5.93 4.58 18.49
N LEU A 265 5.24 3.91 19.42
CA LEU A 265 5.59 3.92 20.84
C LEU A 265 6.95 3.25 21.10
N ARG A 266 7.23 2.15 20.39
CA ARG A 266 8.57 1.52 20.40
C ARG A 266 9.65 2.47 19.89
N MET A 267 9.34 3.26 18.86
CA MET A 267 10.28 4.24 18.30
C MET A 267 10.67 5.32 19.32
N ILE A 268 9.74 5.79 20.15
CA ILE A 268 10.02 6.81 21.19
C ILE A 268 10.53 6.21 22.52
N GLY A 269 10.86 4.91 22.54
CA GLY A 269 11.47 4.26 23.72
C GLY A 269 10.46 3.69 24.72
N MET A 270 9.21 3.43 24.33
CA MET A 270 8.17 2.80 25.16
C MET A 270 7.87 1.35 24.68
N PRO A 271 8.74 0.37 24.98
CA PRO A 271 8.68 -0.97 24.38
C PRO A 271 7.60 -1.92 24.95
N GLN A 272 7.01 -1.62 26.13
CA GLN A 272 6.15 -2.55 26.88
C GLN A 272 4.68 -2.57 26.44
N VAL A 273 4.37 -2.02 25.28
CA VAL A 273 2.99 -1.85 24.82
C VAL A 273 2.67 -2.93 23.78
N GLN A 274 1.73 -3.82 24.11
CA GLN A 274 1.08 -4.67 23.13
C GLN A 274 0.00 -3.86 22.39
N ASP A 275 -0.15 -4.12 21.09
CA ASP A 275 -1.26 -3.58 20.30
C ASP A 275 -2.57 -3.97 20.97
N VAL A 276 -3.20 -3.00 21.61
CA VAL A 276 -4.58 -3.12 22.03
C VAL A 276 -5.33 -2.04 21.28
N SER A 277 -5.88 -2.42 20.13
CA SER A 277 -6.87 -1.58 19.46
C SER A 277 -8.06 -1.36 20.39
N LEU A 278 -8.80 -0.27 20.23
CA LEU A 278 -9.99 -0.01 21.06
C LEU A 278 -10.96 -1.20 21.02
N ALA A 279 -11.15 -1.80 19.84
CA ALA A 279 -12.01 -2.96 19.64
C ALA A 279 -11.54 -4.19 20.44
N GLU A 280 -10.23 -4.41 20.52
CA GLU A 280 -9.63 -5.54 21.25
C GLU A 280 -9.65 -5.32 22.76
N TYR A 281 -9.42 -4.08 23.21
CA TYR A 281 -9.62 -3.69 24.61
C TYR A 281 -11.07 -3.91 25.03
N LEU A 282 -12.03 -3.44 24.22
CA LEU A 282 -13.46 -3.61 24.48
C LEU A 282 -13.86 -5.08 24.49
N LYS A 283 -13.37 -5.89 23.54
CA LYS A 283 -13.62 -7.34 23.51
C LYS A 283 -13.09 -8.04 24.76
N LYS A 284 -11.85 -7.73 25.17
CA LYS A 284 -11.26 -8.29 26.40
C LYS A 284 -12.02 -7.85 27.65
N THR A 285 -12.46 -6.59 27.68
CA THR A 285 -13.24 -6.02 28.80
C THR A 285 -14.64 -6.64 28.89
N ILE A 286 -15.31 -6.85 27.76
CA ILE A 286 -16.63 -7.50 27.69
C ILE A 286 -16.52 -8.97 28.10
N GLN A 287 -15.50 -9.68 27.62
CA GLN A 287 -15.23 -11.07 27.99
C GLN A 287 -14.88 -11.24 29.47
N GLN A 288 -14.32 -10.21 30.11
CA GLN A 288 -14.02 -10.19 31.55
C GLN A 288 -15.23 -9.84 32.44
N GLY A 289 -16.43 -9.68 31.88
CA GLY A 289 -17.69 -9.80 32.62
C GLY A 289 -17.86 -8.95 33.89
N SER A 290 -17.29 -7.74 33.95
CA SER A 290 -17.44 -6.90 35.15
C SER A 290 -18.51 -5.80 34.96
N GLY A 291 -19.42 -5.67 35.92
CA GLY A 291 -20.47 -4.63 35.97
C GLY A 291 -19.99 -3.26 36.46
N ALA A 292 -18.71 -2.91 36.26
CA ALA A 292 -18.16 -1.64 36.71
C ALA A 292 -18.62 -0.47 35.82
N PRO A 293 -18.93 0.71 36.39
CA PRO A 293 -19.32 1.89 35.63
C PRO A 293 -18.24 2.30 34.62
N ILE A 294 -18.64 2.64 33.39
CA ILE A 294 -17.72 3.05 32.31
C ILE A 294 -16.78 4.18 32.76
N ALA A 295 -17.25 5.07 33.63
CA ALA A 295 -16.49 6.20 34.16
C ALA A 295 -15.24 5.80 34.99
N SER A 296 -15.29 4.70 35.75
CA SER A 296 -14.13 4.25 36.54
C SER A 296 -13.09 3.50 35.69
N ARG A 297 -13.45 3.10 34.46
CA ARG A 297 -12.52 2.47 33.50
C ARG A 297 -11.76 3.49 32.65
N LEU A 298 -12.27 4.71 32.53
CA LEU A 298 -11.61 5.81 31.82
C LEU A 298 -10.46 6.43 32.64
N GLN A 299 -10.51 6.32 33.97
CA GLN A 299 -9.51 6.93 34.87
C GLN A 299 -8.19 6.16 34.98
N GLY A 300 -8.07 4.97 34.35
CA GLY A 300 -6.87 4.13 34.37
C GLY A 300 -6.41 3.67 32.98
N LEU A 301 -6.77 4.40 31.93
CA LEU A 301 -6.37 4.05 30.56
C LEU A 301 -4.84 4.17 30.43
N PRO A 302 -4.15 3.13 29.95
CA PRO A 302 -2.72 3.22 29.63
C PRO A 302 -2.48 4.33 28.61
N GLU A 303 -1.42 5.12 28.77
CA GLU A 303 -1.05 6.20 27.83
C GLU A 303 -0.97 5.69 26.39
N SER A 304 -0.53 4.45 26.21
CA SER A 304 -0.46 3.78 24.93
C SER A 304 -1.81 3.61 24.23
N LEU A 305 -2.87 3.32 24.99
CA LEU A 305 -4.21 3.16 24.46
C LEU A 305 -4.77 4.51 23.98
N LEU A 306 -4.43 5.60 24.66
CA LEU A 306 -4.78 6.96 24.21
C LEU A 306 -4.10 7.29 22.87
N VAL A 307 -2.81 6.97 22.72
CA VAL A 307 -2.08 7.17 21.45
C VAL A 307 -2.71 6.33 20.33
N SER A 308 -3.03 5.06 20.59
CA SER A 308 -3.74 4.20 19.62
C SER A 308 -5.08 4.79 19.20
N ILE A 309 -5.91 5.26 20.16
CA ILE A 309 -7.21 5.87 19.86
C ILE A 309 -7.05 7.13 19.01
N VAL A 310 -6.09 8.00 19.32
CA VAL A 310 -5.84 9.23 18.55
C VAL A 310 -5.45 8.88 17.11
N PHE A 311 -4.55 7.91 16.91
CA PHE A 311 -4.14 7.49 15.57
C PHE A 311 -5.26 6.76 14.82
N GLU A 312 -6.09 5.98 15.49
CA GLU A 312 -7.29 5.36 14.91
C GLU A 312 -8.29 6.43 14.45
N ILE A 313 -8.59 7.43 15.28
CA ILE A 313 -9.48 8.54 14.92
C ILE A 313 -8.93 9.30 13.72
N PHE A 314 -7.63 9.62 13.73
CA PHE A 314 -6.96 10.29 12.61
C PHE A 314 -7.11 9.49 11.31
N LEU A 315 -6.79 8.19 11.35
CA LEU A 315 -6.88 7.29 10.21
C LEU A 315 -8.31 7.18 9.68
N VAL A 316 -9.30 6.99 10.57
CA VAL A 316 -10.72 6.92 10.19
C VAL A 316 -11.17 8.23 9.55
N ALA A 317 -10.76 9.38 10.10
CA ALA A 317 -11.07 10.68 9.51
C ALA A 317 -10.48 10.81 8.09
N VAL A 318 -9.24 10.37 7.88
CA VAL A 318 -8.59 10.33 6.57
C VAL A 318 -9.37 9.43 5.60
N TYR A 319 -9.78 8.24 6.01
CA TYR A 319 -10.59 7.34 5.18
C TYR A 319 -11.97 7.93 4.85
N VAL A 320 -12.67 8.52 5.83
CA VAL A 320 -13.97 9.15 5.62
C VAL A 320 -13.84 10.28 4.59
N LEU A 321 -12.85 11.15 4.73
CA LEU A 321 -12.61 12.23 3.76
C LEU A 321 -12.27 11.70 2.36
N ALA A 322 -11.44 10.64 2.27
CA ALA A 322 -11.14 9.99 1.00
C ALA A 322 -12.40 9.39 0.36
N MET A 323 -13.26 8.73 1.15
CA MET A 323 -14.52 8.16 0.68
C MET A 323 -15.53 9.23 0.27
N LEU A 324 -15.66 10.32 1.03
CA LEU A 324 -16.49 11.48 0.67
C LEU A 324 -16.12 12.01 -0.73
N ARG A 325 -14.82 12.03 -1.06
CA ARG A 325 -14.37 12.45 -2.38
C ARG A 325 -14.81 11.49 -3.48
N LEU A 326 -14.79 10.18 -3.22
CA LEU A 326 -15.17 9.15 -4.19
C LEU A 326 -16.69 9.07 -4.41
N THR A 327 -17.49 9.26 -3.36
CA THR A 327 -18.95 9.10 -3.41
C THR A 327 -19.69 10.35 -3.89
N PHE A 328 -19.28 11.55 -3.45
CA PHE A 328 -20.00 12.79 -3.75
C PHE A 328 -19.49 13.55 -4.97
N SER A 329 -18.55 12.98 -5.73
CA SER A 329 -18.07 13.58 -6.99
C SER A 329 -18.89 13.07 -8.18
N ARG A 330 -19.85 13.86 -8.66
CA ARG A 330 -20.48 13.60 -9.97
C ARG A 330 -19.42 13.69 -11.07
N GLY A 331 -18.94 12.53 -11.55
CA GLY A 331 -17.87 12.40 -12.53
C GLY A 331 -16.47 12.50 -11.92
N GLY A 332 -15.93 11.38 -11.41
CA GLY A 332 -14.54 11.29 -10.98
C GLY A 332 -13.58 11.61 -12.13
N THR A 333 -12.60 12.48 -11.90
CA THR A 333 -11.57 12.70 -12.92
C THR A 333 -10.75 11.42 -13.08
N PRO A 334 -10.22 11.11 -14.28
CA PRO A 334 -9.42 9.89 -14.49
C PRO A 334 -8.24 9.78 -13.53
N ALA A 335 -7.67 10.93 -13.13
CA ALA A 335 -6.62 10.98 -12.11
C ALA A 335 -7.11 10.43 -10.76
N VAL A 336 -8.32 10.76 -10.33
CA VAL A 336 -8.90 10.26 -9.07
C VAL A 336 -9.12 8.75 -9.14
N CYS A 337 -9.65 8.25 -10.25
CA CYS A 337 -9.84 6.80 -10.44
C CYS A 337 -8.50 6.06 -10.43
N LEU A 338 -7.45 6.62 -11.05
CA LEU A 338 -6.10 6.05 -11.01
C LEU A 338 -5.53 6.06 -9.59
N ILE A 339 -5.63 7.18 -8.85
CA ILE A 339 -5.15 7.27 -7.47
C ILE A 339 -5.88 6.25 -6.58
N ALA A 340 -7.21 6.13 -6.73
CA ALA A 340 -8.01 5.15 -6.02
C ALA A 340 -7.60 3.72 -6.37
N LEU A 341 -7.37 3.43 -7.66
CA LEU A 341 -6.88 2.12 -8.11
C LEU A 341 -5.55 1.76 -7.47
N VAL A 342 -4.56 2.66 -7.50
CA VAL A 342 -3.24 2.41 -6.89
C VAL A 342 -3.37 2.20 -5.37
N SER A 343 -4.16 3.02 -4.69
CA SER A 343 -4.39 2.92 -3.24
C SER A 343 -5.06 1.60 -2.89
N PHE A 344 -6.13 1.25 -3.61
CA PHE A 344 -6.88 0.01 -3.40
C PHE A 344 -6.05 -1.23 -3.73
N TYR A 345 -5.21 -1.17 -4.77
CA TYR A 345 -4.28 -2.24 -5.12
C TYR A 345 -3.36 -2.58 -3.94
N PHE A 346 -2.71 -1.58 -3.33
CA PHE A 346 -1.80 -1.84 -2.21
C PHE A 346 -2.51 -2.29 -0.95
N LEU A 347 -3.72 -1.78 -0.66
CA LEU A 347 -4.53 -2.30 0.43
C LEU A 347 -4.87 -3.78 0.18
N LEU A 348 -5.40 -4.10 -1.00
CA LEU A 348 -5.82 -5.44 -1.37
C LEU A 348 -4.67 -6.44 -1.26
N VAL A 349 -3.55 -6.18 -1.93
CA VAL A 349 -2.39 -7.10 -1.96
C VAL A 349 -1.75 -7.30 -0.57
N SER A 350 -2.05 -6.42 0.39
CA SER A 350 -1.54 -6.51 1.76
C SER A 350 -2.38 -7.35 2.71
N GLY A 351 -3.55 -7.86 2.28
CA GLY A 351 -4.35 -8.80 3.06
C GLY A 351 -3.63 -10.15 3.27
N GLY A 352 -4.22 -11.03 4.09
CA GLY A 352 -3.66 -12.37 4.32
C GLY A 352 -2.98 -12.60 5.67
N GLY A 353 -2.19 -13.67 5.72
CA GLY A 353 -1.50 -14.12 6.93
C GLY A 353 -0.34 -13.21 7.38
N GLN A 354 0.15 -12.32 6.52
CA GLN A 354 1.21 -11.34 6.86
C GLN A 354 0.72 -10.10 7.59
N ALA A 355 -0.57 -10.00 7.91
CA ALA A 355 -1.21 -8.74 8.24
C ALA A 355 -0.50 -7.97 9.37
N VAL A 356 0.23 -6.92 8.98
CA VAL A 356 0.88 -5.97 9.88
C VAL A 356 0.64 -4.55 9.36
N SER A 357 0.50 -3.60 10.29
CA SER A 357 0.16 -2.19 10.03
C SER A 357 0.96 -1.57 8.88
N ARG A 358 2.26 -1.88 8.80
CA ARG A 358 3.20 -1.36 7.80
C ARG A 358 2.84 -1.64 6.36
N LEU A 359 2.10 -2.71 6.06
CA LEU A 359 1.84 -3.10 4.68
C LEU A 359 0.94 -2.10 3.94
N ARG A 360 0.19 -1.26 4.67
CA ARG A 360 -0.60 -0.17 4.08
C ARG A 360 0.22 1.05 3.66
N THR A 361 1.49 1.16 4.08
CA THR A 361 2.33 2.36 3.86
C THR A 361 2.33 2.83 2.39
N PRO A 362 2.43 1.95 1.38
CA PRO A 362 2.35 2.39 -0.02
C PRO A 362 1.00 2.92 -0.47
N ALA A 363 -0.10 2.57 0.21
CA ALA A 363 -1.43 3.08 -0.07
C ALA A 363 -1.67 4.47 0.53
N MET A 364 -1.05 4.78 1.67
CA MET A 364 -1.29 6.01 2.45
C MET A 364 -1.13 7.31 1.65
N PRO A 365 -0.10 7.50 0.79
CA PRO A 365 0.00 8.71 -0.02
C PRO A 365 -1.23 8.93 -0.92
N GLY A 366 -1.74 7.87 -1.55
CA GLY A 366 -2.92 7.95 -2.41
C GLY A 366 -4.21 8.22 -1.63
N ILE A 367 -4.35 7.61 -0.45
CA ILE A 367 -5.46 7.87 0.47
C ILE A 367 -5.42 9.33 0.96
N ALA A 368 -4.25 9.84 1.34
CA ALA A 368 -4.06 11.23 1.75
C ALA A 368 -4.38 12.22 0.62
N ILE A 369 -4.00 11.91 -0.62
CA ILE A 369 -4.39 12.68 -1.81
C ILE A 369 -5.93 12.73 -1.92
N LEU A 370 -6.61 11.59 -1.83
CA LEU A 370 -8.08 11.54 -1.89
C LEU A 370 -8.75 12.32 -0.75
N ALA A 371 -8.22 12.19 0.47
CA ALA A 371 -8.69 12.93 1.65
C ALA A 371 -8.54 14.44 1.49
N GLY A 372 -7.40 14.90 0.95
CA GLY A 372 -7.18 16.31 0.60
C GLY A 372 -8.19 16.83 -0.43
N GLY A 373 -8.57 16.00 -1.39
CA GLY A 373 -9.68 16.30 -2.31
C GLY A 373 -11.04 16.38 -1.62
N GLY A 374 -11.30 15.51 -0.64
CA GLY A 374 -12.54 15.45 0.13
C GLY A 374 -12.74 16.68 1.01
N ILE A 375 -11.71 17.06 1.78
CA ILE A 375 -11.78 18.25 2.64
C ILE A 375 -11.94 19.54 1.80
N ALA A 376 -11.24 19.65 0.67
CA ALA A 376 -11.39 20.79 -0.23
C ALA A 376 -12.78 20.87 -0.89
N GLN A 377 -13.54 19.77 -0.90
CA GLN A 377 -14.93 19.72 -1.35
C GLN A 377 -15.89 20.20 -0.26
N VAL A 378 -15.65 19.81 1.00
CA VAL A 378 -16.45 20.26 2.17
C VAL A 378 -16.24 21.76 2.43
N LEU A 379 -15.00 22.23 2.38
CA LEU A 379 -14.63 23.62 2.64
C LEU A 379 -14.99 24.58 1.50
N LYS A 380 -15.67 24.12 0.43
CA LYS A 380 -16.21 25.06 -0.55
C LYS A 380 -17.20 25.98 0.17
N PRO A 381 -17.00 27.32 0.14
CA PRO A 381 -18.08 28.21 0.50
C PRO A 381 -19.27 27.87 -0.41
N SER A 382 -20.46 27.75 0.18
CA SER A 382 -21.74 27.74 -0.54
C SER A 382 -21.91 29.10 -1.24
N GLY A 383 -21.14 29.30 -2.32
CA GLY A 383 -21.04 30.55 -3.05
C GLY A 383 -22.00 30.55 -4.20
N LYS A 384 -23.19 31.13 -3.97
CA LYS A 384 -24.12 31.77 -4.90
C LYS A 384 -24.02 31.28 -6.36
N ARG A 385 -25.03 30.51 -6.79
CA ARG A 385 -25.51 30.59 -8.19
C ARG A 385 -25.72 32.08 -8.47
N LYS A 386 -24.77 32.71 -9.18
CA LYS A 386 -25.00 34.00 -9.81
C LYS A 386 -26.05 33.70 -10.86
N ASN A 387 -27.31 34.03 -10.59
CA ASN A 387 -28.35 34.04 -11.61
C ASN A 387 -27.82 34.90 -12.75
N SER A 388 -27.69 34.29 -13.92
CA SER A 388 -27.56 34.98 -15.19
C SER A 388 -28.92 35.57 -15.53
N GLU A 389 -29.34 36.58 -14.78
CA GLU A 389 -30.39 37.52 -15.15
C GLU A 389 -29.70 38.87 -15.06
N ASP A 390 -29.10 39.29 -16.17
CA ASP A 390 -28.85 40.69 -16.56
C ASP A 390 -28.11 40.65 -17.91
N ALA A 391 -28.85 40.16 -18.91
CA ALA A 391 -28.58 40.41 -20.31
C ALA A 391 -29.91 40.88 -20.94
N LYS A 392 -30.36 42.04 -20.48
CA LYS A 392 -31.28 42.92 -21.19
C LYS A 392 -30.73 44.33 -21.00
N TRP A 393 -30.10 44.84 -22.04
CA TRP A 393 -30.38 46.09 -22.76
C TRP A 393 -29.20 46.36 -23.69
#